data_AF-A0A015X530-F1
#
_entry.id   AF-A0A015X530-F1
#
_cell.length_a   1.000
_cell.length_b   1.000
_cell.length_c   1.000
_cell.angle_alpha   90.00
_cell.angle_beta   90.00
_cell.angle_gamma   90.00
#
_symmetry.space_group_name_H-M   'P 1'
#
loop_
_entity.id
_entity.type
_entity.pdbx_description
1 polymer ?
#
loop_
_entity_poly.entity_id
_entity_poly.type
_entity_poly.pdbx_seq_one_letter_code
_entity_poly.pdbx_strand_id
1 'polypeptide(L)'
;MNLVINRDSLSKDYLDKTTWETDDLIKFSNNQTDEVIKLRKEKEMLLDSLRESSTFLDIAKRQYGMVFEKKAYKKGSVVGNSFRVYSSKLDSALMLLHVYRDKLKYNRKDNSWTVE
;
A
#
# COMPACT_ATOMS: atom_id res chain seq x y z
N MET A 1 11.89 20.70 69.73
CA MET A 1 10.64 20.80 68.93
C MET A 1 10.58 19.52 68.11
N ASN A 2 9.74 18.55 68.48
CA ASN A 2 9.67 17.26 67.78
C ASN A 2 8.77 17.39 66.56
N LEU A 3 9.33 17.18 65.37
CA LEU A 3 8.58 17.03 64.12
C LEU A 3 7.86 15.68 64.17
N VAL A 4 6.57 15.69 64.49
CA VAL A 4 5.70 14.53 64.30
C VAL A 4 5.39 14.44 62.81
N ILE A 5 6.23 13.68 62.10
CA ILE A 5 5.98 13.37 60.70
C ILE A 5 4.84 12.34 60.67
N ASN A 6 3.68 12.75 60.17
CA ASN A 6 2.53 11.86 59.98
C ASN A 6 2.89 10.84 58.89
N ARG A 7 3.06 9.57 59.29
CA ARG A 7 3.43 8.48 58.38
C ARG A 7 2.33 8.15 57.37
N ASP A 8 1.07 8.40 57.72
CA ASP A 8 -0.07 8.08 56.87
C ASP A 8 -0.16 9.04 55.67
N SER A 9 0.17 10.33 55.87
CA SER A 9 0.22 11.30 54.76
C SER A 9 1.37 11.03 53.81
N LEU A 10 2.56 10.65 54.32
CA LEU A 10 3.68 10.25 53.46
C LEU A 10 3.34 8.99 52.66
N SER A 11 2.77 7.96 53.31
CA SER A 11 2.39 6.73 52.62
C SER A 11 1.38 6.97 51.50
N LYS A 12 0.46 7.92 51.70
CA LYS A 12 -0.54 8.29 50.69
C LYS A 12 0.10 9.02 49.50
N ASP A 13 0.97 10.01 49.76
CA ASP A 13 1.67 10.74 48.69
C ASP A 13 2.56 9.80 47.85
N TYR A 14 3.23 8.84 48.49
CA TYR A 14 4.00 7.81 47.78
C TYR A 14 3.09 6.93 46.90
N LEU A 15 1.95 6.49 47.44
CA LEU A 15 1.00 5.64 46.72
C LEU A 15 0.40 6.36 45.50
N ASP A 16 -0.03 7.61 45.69
CA ASP A 16 -0.62 8.44 44.63
C ASP A 16 0.40 8.71 43.52
N LYS A 17 1.67 8.99 43.88
CA LYS A 17 2.75 9.18 42.91
C LYS A 17 3.04 7.90 42.12
N THR A 18 3.16 6.75 42.78
CA THR A 18 3.36 5.47 42.08
C THR A 18 2.18 5.13 41.17
N THR A 19 0.95 5.47 41.56
CA THR A 19 -0.24 5.21 40.75
C THR A 19 -0.23 6.05 39.47
N TRP A 20 0.10 7.35 39.58
CA TRP A 20 0.26 8.23 38.43
C TRP A 20 1.36 7.77 37.47
N GLU A 21 2.53 7.36 38.01
CA GLU A 21 3.63 6.81 37.20
C GLU A 21 3.22 5.52 36.49
N THR A 22 2.44 4.64 37.14
CA THR A 22 1.93 3.42 36.48
C THR A 22 0.90 3.72 35.40
N ASP A 23 0.01 4.69 35.60
CA ASP A 23 -1.01 5.05 34.62
C ASP A 23 -0.40 5.60 33.33
N ASP A 24 0.65 6.42 33.46
CA ASP A 24 1.34 6.98 32.30
C ASP A 24 2.14 5.93 31.53
N LEU A 25 2.72 4.95 32.22
CA LEU A 25 3.34 3.78 31.58
C LEU A 25 2.31 2.92 30.84
N ILE A 26 1.12 2.72 31.43
CA ILE A 26 0.03 1.97 30.78
C ILE A 26 -0.45 2.71 29.52
N LYS A 27 -0.66 4.03 29.59
CA LYS A 27 -1.05 4.83 28.42
C LYS A 27 0.01 4.76 27.31
N PHE A 28 1.29 4.87 27.67
CA PHE A 28 2.38 4.77 26.70
C PHE A 28 2.39 3.39 26.03
N SER A 29 2.29 2.31 26.80
CA SER A 29 2.22 0.94 26.28
C SER A 29 1.02 0.72 25.36
N ASN A 30 -0.15 1.25 25.72
CA ASN A 30 -1.36 1.16 24.89
C ASN A 30 -1.20 1.91 23.57
N ASN A 31 -0.66 3.13 23.60
CA ASN A 31 -0.40 3.91 22.38
C ASN A 31 0.57 3.18 21.44
N GLN A 32 1.64 2.60 21.97
CA GLN A 32 2.57 1.78 21.17
C GLN A 32 1.88 0.55 20.58
N THR A 33 1.00 -0.09 21.35
CA THR A 33 0.24 -1.26 20.88
C THR A 33 -0.69 -0.87 19.73
N ASP A 34 -1.40 0.25 19.85
CA ASP A 34 -2.28 0.77 18.80
C ASP A 34 -1.51 1.12 17.52
N GLU A 35 -0.34 1.74 17.65
CA GLU A 35 0.53 2.05 16.51
C GLU A 35 1.01 0.77 15.80
N VAL A 36 1.40 -0.26 16.56
CA VAL A 36 1.79 -1.56 16.01
C VAL A 36 0.62 -2.23 15.28
N ILE A 37 -0.59 -2.18 15.84
CA ILE A 37 -1.79 -2.73 15.18
C ILE A 37 -2.08 -1.99 13.88
N LYS A 38 -1.96 -0.66 13.87
CA LYS A 38 -2.15 0.17 12.68
C LYS A 38 -1.15 -0.18 11.58
N LEU A 39 0.14 -0.24 11.93
CA LEU A 39 1.21 -0.58 10.98
C LEU A 39 1.06 -1.99 10.41
N ARG A 40 0.58 -2.95 11.21
CA ARG A 40 0.28 -4.31 10.73
C ARG A 40 -0.82 -4.30 9.67
N LYS A 41 -1.91 -3.58 9.91
CA LYS A 41 -3.01 -3.45 8.94
C LYS A 41 -2.54 -2.79 7.65
N GLU A 42 -1.77 -1.70 7.75
CA GLU A 42 -1.19 -1.03 6.58
C GLU A 42 -0.29 -1.96 5.77
N LYS A 43 0.55 -2.75 6.46
CA LYS A 43 1.40 -3.75 5.82
C LYS A 43 0.58 -4.83 5.10
N GLU A 44 -0.47 -5.34 5.72
CA GLU A 44 -1.35 -6.35 5.11
C GLU A 44 -2.03 -5.81 3.85
N MET A 45 -2.60 -4.60 3.90
CA MET A 45 -3.21 -3.96 2.73
C MET A 45 -2.20 -3.77 1.58
N LEU A 46 -0.97 -3.36 1.89
CA LEU A 46 0.10 -3.21 0.89
C LEU A 46 0.51 -4.56 0.29
N LEU A 47 0.56 -5.62 1.10
CA LEU A 47 0.86 -6.97 0.61
C LEU A 47 -0.24 -7.50 -0.31
N ASP A 48 -1.51 -7.26 0.03
CA ASP A 48 -2.64 -7.64 -0.80
C ASP A 48 -2.64 -6.89 -2.13
N SER A 49 -2.42 -5.57 -2.11
CA SER A 49 -2.30 -4.76 -3.33
C SER A 49 -1.12 -5.19 -4.21
N LEU A 50 0.01 -5.56 -3.60
CA LEU A 50 1.16 -6.10 -4.31
C LEU A 50 0.84 -7.45 -4.96
N ARG A 51 0.13 -8.33 -4.23
CA ARG A 51 -0.29 -9.64 -4.73
C ARG A 51 -1.24 -9.50 -5.92
N GLU A 52 -2.25 -8.63 -5.81
CA GLU A 52 -3.18 -8.33 -6.88
C GLU A 52 -2.44 -7.79 -8.12
N SER A 53 -1.58 -6.78 -7.94
CA SER A 53 -0.75 -6.23 -9.03
C SER A 53 0.13 -7.29 -9.68
N SER A 54 0.74 -8.17 -8.87
CA SER A 54 1.58 -9.26 -9.40
C SER A 54 0.76 -10.27 -10.23
N THR A 55 -0.48 -10.53 -9.82
CA THR A 55 -1.40 -11.42 -10.53
C THR A 55 -1.79 -10.81 -11.89
N PHE A 56 -2.11 -9.51 -11.92
CA PHE A 56 -2.37 -8.80 -13.17
C PHE A 56 -1.17 -8.82 -14.12
N LEU A 57 0.04 -8.60 -13.60
CA LEU A 57 1.26 -8.66 -14.41
C LEU A 57 1.54 -10.07 -14.96
N ASP A 58 1.27 -11.11 -14.17
CA ASP A 58 1.42 -12.50 -14.62
C ASP A 58 0.40 -12.85 -15.71
N ILE A 59 -0.87 -12.44 -15.57
CA ILE A 59 -1.88 -12.57 -16.61
C ILE A 59 -1.45 -11.82 -17.87
N ALA A 60 -0.98 -10.57 -17.73
CA ALA A 60 -0.51 -9.75 -18.84
C ALA A 60 0.64 -10.44 -19.61
N LYS A 61 1.58 -11.04 -18.88
CA LYS A 61 2.70 -11.79 -19.44
C LYS A 61 2.23 -13.06 -20.15
N ARG A 62 1.42 -13.90 -19.49
CA ARG A 62 0.98 -15.20 -20.05
C ARG A 62 0.06 -15.03 -21.25
N GLN A 63 -0.95 -14.18 -21.13
CA GLN A 63 -1.97 -14.05 -22.15
C GLN A 63 -1.51 -13.19 -23.32
N TYR A 64 -0.94 -12.03 -23.03
CA TYR A 64 -0.61 -11.02 -24.04
C TYR A 64 0.89 -10.95 -24.35
N GLY A 65 1.72 -11.80 -23.75
CA GLY A 65 3.17 -11.77 -23.98
C GLY A 65 3.80 -10.44 -23.56
N MET A 66 3.17 -9.69 -22.64
CA MET A 66 3.69 -8.41 -22.16
C MET A 66 4.92 -8.62 -21.29
N VAL A 67 5.95 -7.83 -21.52
CA VAL A 67 7.18 -7.81 -20.73
C VAL A 67 7.48 -6.37 -20.33
N PHE A 68 7.81 -6.22 -19.05
CA PHE A 68 8.10 -4.96 -18.41
C PHE A 68 9.59 -4.91 -18.07
N GLU A 69 10.33 -4.02 -18.72
CA GLU A 69 11.74 -3.76 -18.44
C GLU A 69 11.89 -2.46 -17.65
N LYS A 70 12.40 -2.56 -16.43
CA LYS A 70 12.83 -1.40 -15.65
C LYS A 70 14.29 -1.07 -16.00
N LYS A 71 14.54 0.14 -16.46
CA LYS A 71 15.88 0.66 -16.71
C LYS A 71 16.13 1.89 -15.86
N ALA A 72 17.10 1.79 -14.96
CA ALA A 72 17.64 2.95 -14.27
C ALA A 72 18.32 3.85 -15.30
N TYR A 73 18.10 5.16 -15.22
CA TYR A 73 18.81 6.14 -16.03
C TYR A 73 19.36 7.25 -15.15
N LYS A 74 20.52 7.77 -15.55
CA LYS A 74 21.13 8.95 -14.96
C LYS A 74 21.32 9.98 -16.07
N LYS A 75 20.66 11.13 -15.95
CA LYS A 75 20.83 12.26 -16.87
C LYS A 75 21.31 13.45 -16.05
N GLY A 76 22.61 13.70 -16.08
CA GLY A 76 23.25 14.70 -15.20
C GLY A 76 23.13 14.30 -13.72
N SER A 77 22.53 15.16 -12.91
CA SER A 77 22.26 14.93 -11.48
C SER A 77 20.98 14.13 -11.20
N VAL A 78 20.10 13.94 -12.19
CA VAL A 78 18.82 13.25 -12.01
C VAL A 78 19.02 11.74 -12.21
N VAL A 79 18.72 10.97 -11.16
CA VAL A 79 18.63 9.50 -11.20
C VAL A 79 17.16 9.12 -11.17
N GLY A 80 16.73 8.32 -12.14
CA GLY A 80 15.34 7.90 -12.25
C GLY A 80 15.22 6.48 -12.77
N ASN A 81 13.98 6.00 -12.81
CA ASN A 81 13.62 4.75 -13.44
C ASN A 81 12.77 5.04 -14.67
N SER A 82 13.11 4.40 -15.78
CA SER A 82 12.23 4.30 -16.95
C SER A 82 11.68 2.89 -17.01
N PHE A 83 10.42 2.77 -17.43
CA PHE A 83 9.78 1.48 -17.64
C PHE A 83 9.49 1.37 -19.13
N ARG A 84 10.00 0.31 -19.77
CA ARG A 84 9.67 -0.04 -21.14
C ARG A 84 8.73 -1.23 -21.10
N VAL A 85 7.60 -1.09 -21.78
CA VAL A 85 6.64 -2.18 -21.94
C VAL A 85 6.67 -2.60 -23.40
N TYR A 86 6.83 -3.89 -23.64
CA TYR A 86 6.72 -4.49 -24.96
C TYR A 86 5.86 -5.73 -24.89
N SER A 87 5.26 -6.13 -26.00
CA SER A 87 4.47 -7.35 -26.06
C SER A 87 4.62 -8.01 -27.40
N SER A 88 4.94 -9.30 -27.39
CA SER A 88 5.08 -10.11 -28.60
C SER A 88 3.74 -10.45 -29.26
N LYS A 89 2.63 -10.22 -28.56
CA LYS A 89 1.26 -10.49 -29.03
C LYS A 89 0.40 -9.22 -29.16
N LEU A 90 0.93 -8.03 -28.87
CA LEU A 90 0.18 -6.78 -29.05
C LEU A 90 -0.16 -6.59 -30.53
N ASP A 91 0.77 -6.97 -31.41
CA ASP A 91 0.54 -7.01 -32.84
C ASP A 91 -0.61 -7.95 -33.20
N SER A 92 -0.87 -9.05 -32.49
CA SER A 92 -2.04 -9.90 -32.80
C SER A 92 -3.39 -9.26 -32.42
N ALA A 93 -3.47 -8.46 -31.35
CA ALA A 93 -4.69 -7.69 -31.03
C ALA A 93 -4.88 -6.50 -32.01
N LEU A 94 -3.78 -5.88 -32.45
CA LEU A 94 -3.78 -4.84 -33.48
C LEU A 94 -3.98 -5.42 -34.91
N MET A 95 -3.61 -6.68 -35.16
CA MET A 95 -3.87 -7.40 -36.42
C MET A 95 -5.37 -7.70 -36.56
N LEU A 96 -6.04 -8.07 -35.46
CA LEU A 96 -7.50 -8.16 -35.44
C LEU A 96 -8.14 -6.79 -35.73
N LEU A 97 -7.51 -5.69 -35.32
CA LEU A 97 -7.99 -4.36 -35.65
C LEU A 97 -8.00 -4.07 -37.16
N HIS A 98 -7.13 -4.69 -37.95
CA HIS A 98 -7.16 -4.58 -39.42
C HIS A 98 -8.28 -5.44 -40.04
N VAL A 99 -8.51 -6.64 -39.51
CA VAL A 99 -9.52 -7.61 -40.00
C VAL A 99 -10.95 -7.26 -39.59
N TYR A 100 -11.10 -6.61 -38.45
CA TYR A 100 -12.40 -6.23 -37.88
C TYR A 100 -12.63 -4.71 -37.95
N ARG A 101 -11.78 -3.95 -38.65
CA ARG A 101 -11.88 -2.48 -38.73
C ARG A 101 -13.21 -2.02 -39.31
N ASP A 102 -13.64 -2.70 -40.36
CA ASP A 102 -14.89 -2.54 -41.09
C ASP A 102 -16.10 -3.07 -40.31
N LYS A 103 -15.84 -3.96 -39.35
CA LYS A 103 -16.82 -4.61 -38.47
C LYS A 103 -17.01 -3.91 -37.13
N LEU A 104 -16.13 -2.95 -36.80
CA LEU A 104 -16.25 -2.13 -35.60
C LEU A 104 -17.35 -1.08 -35.79
N LYS A 105 -18.43 -1.22 -35.03
CA LYS A 105 -19.49 -0.20 -34.94
C LYS A 105 -19.46 0.48 -33.59
N TYR A 106 -19.55 1.80 -33.62
CA TYR A 106 -19.71 2.59 -32.41
C TYR A 106 -21.19 2.69 -32.04
N ASN A 107 -21.55 2.17 -30.86
CA ASN A 107 -22.88 2.34 -30.31
C ASN A 107 -22.93 3.61 -29.46
N ARG A 108 -23.60 4.65 -29.99
CA ARG A 108 -23.75 5.94 -29.32
C ARG A 108 -24.68 5.92 -28.10
N LYS A 109 -25.57 4.94 -27.97
CA LYS A 109 -26.51 4.86 -26.85
C LYS A 109 -25.79 4.47 -25.57
N ASP A 110 -24.83 3.55 -25.69
CA ASP A 110 -24.14 2.95 -24.56
C ASP A 110 -22.66 3.36 -24.49
N ASN A 111 -22.23 4.28 -25.36
CA ASN A 111 -20.85 4.75 -25.52
C ASN A 111 -19.82 3.61 -25.60
N SER A 112 -20.16 2.55 -26.32
CA SER A 112 -19.34 1.34 -26.42
C SER A 112 -19.05 0.97 -27.87
N TRP A 113 -17.96 0.23 -28.08
CA TRP A 113 -17.58 -0.33 -29.37
C TRP A 113 -17.98 -1.80 -29.43
N THR A 114 -18.67 -2.20 -30.49
CA THR A 114 -19.07 -3.58 -30.74
C THR A 114 -18.45 -4.09 -32.03
N VAL A 115 -18.18 -5.39 -32.08
CA VAL A 115 -17.71 -6.10 -33.28
C VAL A 115 -18.87 -6.92 -33.81
N GLU A 116 -19.27 -6.70 -35.07
CA GLU A 116 -20.32 -7.47 -35.77
C GLU A 116 -19.75 -8.38 -36.86
#